data_AF-A0A932HHE6-F1
#
_entry.id   AF-A0A932HHE6-F1
#
_cell.length_a   1.000
_cell.length_b   1.000
_cell.length_c   1.000
_cell.angle_alpha   90.00
_cell.angle_beta   90.00
_cell.angle_gamma   90.00
#
_symmetry.space_group_name_H-M   'P 1'
#
loop_
_entity.id
_entity.type
_entity.pdbx_description
1 polymer ?
#
loop_
_entity_poly.entity_id
_entity_poly.type
_entity_poly.pdbx_seq_one_letter_code
_entity_poly.pdbx_strand_id
1 'polypeptide(L)'
;MTYAVKEIYYTLQGEGAQTGRPAVFLRFAGCNLWTGREEDRADAICRFCDTDFFGTDGPGGGKFSATDLADSVADTWPRAASAISRPFVVCTGGEPLL
;
A
#
# COMPACT_ATOMS: atom_id res chain seq x y z
N MET A 1 -15.62 0.19 -11.23
CA MET A 1 -14.48 1.02 -10.81
C MET A 1 -13.39 0.07 -10.33
N THR A 2 -12.14 0.32 -10.67
CA THR A 2 -11.03 -0.62 -10.47
C THR A 2 -9.90 0.08 -9.71
N TYR A 3 -9.36 -0.56 -8.70
CA TYR A 3 -8.20 -0.10 -7.93
C TYR A 3 -6.93 -0.73 -8.50
N ALA A 4 -5.89 0.08 -8.73
CA ALA A 4 -4.57 -0.40 -9.09
C ALA A 4 -3.70 -0.42 -7.83
N VAL A 5 -3.16 -1.58 -7.49
CA VAL A 5 -2.44 -1.82 -6.23
C VAL A 5 -1.06 -2.33 -6.56
N LYS A 6 -0.03 -1.67 -6.01
CA LYS A 6 1.38 -2.07 -6.16
C LYS A 6 1.63 -3.36 -5.37
N GLU A 7 1.24 -3.39 -4.11
CA GLU A 7 1.49 -4.51 -3.20
C GLU A 7 0.55 -4.51 -1.98
N ILE A 8 0.34 -5.70 -1.43
CA ILE A 8 -0.43 -5.96 -0.20
C ILE A 8 0.39 -6.92 0.67
N TYR A 9 0.72 -6.52 1.90
CA TYR A 9 1.54 -7.36 2.80
C TYR A 9 1.29 -7.06 4.28
N TYR A 10 1.49 -8.07 5.13
CA TYR A 10 1.38 -7.94 6.59
C TYR A 10 2.74 -7.63 7.22
N THR A 11 2.80 -6.61 8.07
CA THR A 11 4.01 -6.22 8.82
C THR A 11 3.62 -5.44 10.09
N LEU A 12 4.61 -4.86 10.78
CA LEU A 12 4.39 -3.84 11.81
C LEU A 12 4.50 -2.45 11.19
N GLN A 13 3.60 -1.53 11.55
CA GLN A 13 3.72 -0.13 11.17
C GLN A 13 5.05 0.43 11.71
N GLY A 14 5.86 1.01 10.84
CA GLY A 14 7.17 1.59 11.19
C GLY A 14 7.07 3.02 11.73
N GLU A 15 6.01 3.75 11.40
CA GLU A 15 5.96 5.21 11.57
C GLU A 15 4.76 5.73 12.38
N GLY A 16 4.93 6.93 12.94
CA GLY A 16 3.90 7.70 13.61
C GLY A 16 3.42 7.11 14.94
N ALA A 17 2.23 7.53 15.38
CA ALA A 17 1.68 7.13 16.68
C ALA A 17 1.30 5.63 16.78
N GLN A 18 1.32 4.91 15.66
CA GLN A 18 0.99 3.49 15.57
C GLN A 18 2.24 2.62 15.34
N THR A 19 3.46 3.15 15.49
CA THR A 19 4.70 2.38 15.35
C THR A 19 4.66 1.12 16.22
N GLY A 20 5.04 -0.02 15.63
CA GLY A 20 5.03 -1.34 16.27
C GLY A 20 3.69 -2.08 16.22
N ARG A 21 2.61 -1.44 15.74
CA ARG A 21 1.30 -2.09 15.63
C ARG A 21 1.25 -3.00 14.39
N PRO A 22 0.77 -4.24 14.52
CA PRO A 22 0.52 -5.10 13.35
C PRO A 22 -0.51 -4.52 12.39
N ALA A 23 -0.20 -4.55 11.09
CA ALA A 23 -1.01 -3.99 10.03
C ALA A 23 -0.85 -4.76 8.70
N VAL A 24 -1.91 -4.81 7.90
CA VAL A 24 -1.78 -5.04 6.45
C VAL A 24 -1.53 -3.70 5.79
N PHE A 25 -0.45 -3.59 5.02
CA PHE A 25 -0.19 -2.46 4.15
C PHE A 25 -0.89 -2.71 2.82
N LEU A 26 -1.73 -1.78 2.42
CA LEU A 26 -2.35 -1.71 1.10
C LEU A 26 -1.73 -0.53 0.36
N ARG A 27 -0.78 -0.80 -0.54
CA ARG A 27 -0.07 0.23 -1.31
C ARG A 27 -0.72 0.38 -2.69
N PHE A 28 -1.45 1.47 -2.92
CA PHE A 28 -1.97 1.81 -4.24
C PHE A 28 -0.84 2.19 -5.20
N ALA A 29 -1.09 2.02 -6.50
CA ALA A 29 -0.16 2.41 -7.55
C ALA A 29 -0.43 3.85 -8.02
N GLY A 30 0.64 4.62 -8.24
CA GLY A 30 0.58 5.99 -8.76
C GLY A 30 0.48 7.09 -7.69
N CYS A 31 0.95 8.29 -8.06
CA CYS A 31 0.94 9.51 -7.24
C CYS A 31 0.70 10.73 -8.15
N ASN A 32 0.04 11.78 -7.63
CA ASN A 32 -0.13 13.06 -8.34
C ASN A 32 1.09 13.99 -8.26
N LEU A 33 2.08 13.69 -7.40
CA LEU A 33 3.25 14.56 -7.17
C LEU A 33 4.54 14.06 -7.84
N TRP A 34 4.59 12.78 -8.23
CA TRP A 34 5.69 12.15 -8.98
C TRP A 34 5.18 10.90 -9.70
N THR A 35 5.70 10.63 -10.90
CA THR A 35 5.27 9.49 -11.74
C THR A 35 5.72 8.13 -11.17
N GLY A 36 6.68 8.11 -10.25
CA GLY A 36 7.34 6.90 -9.77
C GLY A 36 8.47 6.42 -10.67
N ARG A 37 8.76 7.14 -11.77
CA ARG A 37 9.88 6.84 -12.66
C ARG A 37 11.06 7.76 -12.35
N GLU A 38 12.25 7.19 -12.26
CA GLU A 38 13.48 7.93 -11.96
C GLU A 38 13.80 8.99 -13.01
N GLU A 39 13.46 8.74 -14.28
CA GLU A 39 13.64 9.69 -15.39
C GLU A 39 12.88 11.01 -15.19
N ASP A 40 11.77 11.00 -14.44
CA ASP A 40 10.94 12.18 -14.18
C ASP A 40 11.25 12.84 -12.82
N ARG A 41 12.07 12.22 -11.96
CA ARG A 41 12.26 12.64 -10.56
C ARG A 41 12.82 14.06 -10.44
N ALA A 42 13.72 14.46 -11.35
CA ALA A 42 14.37 15.77 -11.31
C ALA A 42 13.37 16.93 -11.49
N ASP A 43 12.28 16.70 -12.24
CA ASP A 43 11.27 17.71 -12.56
C ASP A 43 9.98 17.55 -11.75
N ALA A 44 9.86 16.47 -10.96
CA ALA A 44 8.69 16.19 -10.12
C ALA A 44 8.45 17.23 -9.01
N ILE A 45 7.20 17.28 -8.53
CA ILE A 45 6.83 18.09 -7.36
C ILE A 45 7.42 17.45 -6.10
N CYS A 46 7.28 16.13 -5.94
CA CYS A 46 7.93 15.37 -4.87
C CYS A 46 9.19 14.66 -5.41
N ARG A 47 10.36 15.02 -4.89
CA ARG A 47 11.67 14.53 -5.42
C ARG A 47 12.41 13.56 -4.51
N PHE A 48 11.95 13.42 -3.27
CA PHE A 48 12.65 12.68 -2.20
C PHE A 48 12.01 11.34 -1.87
N CYS A 49 10.98 10.92 -2.61
CA CYS A 49 10.27 9.68 -2.31
C CYS A 49 11.21 8.47 -2.37
N ASP A 50 11.14 7.65 -1.33
CA ASP A 50 11.93 6.43 -1.10
C ASP A 50 11.17 5.14 -1.47
N THR A 51 9.96 5.29 -1.99
CA THR A 51 9.00 4.22 -2.19
C THR A 51 8.83 3.92 -3.68
N ASP A 52 8.92 2.65 -4.05
CA ASP A 52 8.45 2.18 -5.36
C ASP A 52 6.93 1.99 -5.33
N PHE A 53 6.22 2.79 -6.13
CA PHE A 53 4.77 2.71 -6.31
C PHE A 53 4.38 2.63 -7.80
N PHE A 54 5.34 2.37 -8.69
CA PHE A 54 5.07 2.28 -10.12
C PHE A 54 4.64 0.85 -10.49
N GLY A 55 3.53 0.72 -11.22
CA GLY A 55 2.99 -0.58 -11.63
C GLY A 55 2.21 -1.32 -10.55
N THR A 56 1.85 -2.57 -10.84
CA THR A 56 1.01 -3.44 -9.99
C THR A 56 1.61 -4.84 -9.83
N ASP A 57 2.93 -4.91 -9.77
CA ASP A 57 3.75 -6.12 -9.90
C ASP A 57 4.39 -6.60 -8.59
N GLY A 58 4.13 -5.89 -7.49
CA GLY A 58 4.59 -6.29 -6.16
C GLY A 58 3.77 -7.44 -5.56
N PRO A 59 4.17 -7.95 -4.39
CA PRO A 59 3.47 -9.05 -3.71
C PRO A 59 2.00 -8.72 -3.45
N GLY A 60 1.07 -9.56 -3.90
CA GLY A 60 -0.37 -9.28 -3.79
C GLY A 60 -0.85 -8.10 -4.65
N GLY A 61 0.01 -7.54 -5.50
CA GLY A 61 -0.31 -6.46 -6.43
C GLY A 61 -1.24 -6.92 -7.55
N GLY A 62 -1.95 -5.96 -8.13
CA GLY A 62 -2.87 -6.23 -9.23
C GLY A 62 -3.93 -5.16 -9.41
N LYS A 63 -4.99 -5.53 -10.13
CA LYS A 63 -6.16 -4.69 -10.36
C LYS A 63 -7.38 -5.36 -9.76
N PHE A 64 -8.12 -4.63 -8.94
CA PHE A 64 -9.18 -5.19 -8.11
C PHE A 64 -10.48 -4.39 -8.24
N SER A 65 -11.62 -5.06 -8.07
CA SER A 65 -12.85 -4.36 -7.66
C SER A 65 -12.77 -4.00 -6.18
N ALA A 66 -13.74 -3.21 -5.67
CA ALA A 66 -13.77 -2.86 -4.25
C ALA A 66 -13.89 -4.08 -3.33
N THR A 67 -14.75 -5.04 -3.71
CA THR A 67 -14.99 -6.25 -2.94
C THR A 67 -13.77 -7.17 -2.98
N ASP A 68 -13.20 -7.41 -4.16
CA ASP A 68 -12.04 -8.28 -4.30
C ASP A 68 -10.82 -7.71 -3.54
N LEU A 69 -10.69 -6.38 -3.50
CA LEU A 69 -9.62 -5.73 -2.74
C LEU A 69 -9.80 -5.89 -1.24
N ALA A 70 -11.02 -5.70 -0.73
CA ALA A 70 -11.33 -5.87 0.67
C ALA A 70 -11.06 -7.32 1.12
N ASP A 71 -11.46 -8.30 0.30
CA ASP A 71 -11.21 -9.72 0.56
C ASP A 71 -9.71 -10.03 0.55
N SER A 72 -8.96 -9.53 -0.44
CA SER A 72 -7.50 -9.73 -0.52
C SER A 72 -6.74 -9.15 0.70
N VAL A 73 -7.14 -7.97 1.17
CA VAL A 73 -6.59 -7.36 2.39
C VAL A 73 -6.94 -8.19 3.63
N ALA A 74 -8.18 -8.66 3.74
CA ALA A 74 -8.63 -9.47 4.86
C ALA A 74 -7.88 -10.81 4.92
N ASP A 75 -7.70 -11.46 3.77
CA ASP A 75 -6.99 -12.75 3.65
C ASP A 75 -5.49 -12.64 3.95
N THR A 76 -4.91 -11.45 3.79
CA THR A 76 -3.51 -11.18 4.14
C THR A 76 -3.28 -11.11 5.66
N TRP A 77 -4.33 -10.88 6.46
CA TRP A 77 -4.20 -10.85 7.92
C TRP A 77 -4.01 -12.27 8.49
N PRO A 78 -2.90 -12.56 9.19
CA PRO A 78 -2.66 -13.90 9.71
C PRO A 78 -3.68 -14.28 10.80
N ARG A 79 -4.31 -15.45 10.67
CA ARG A 79 -5.28 -15.95 11.67
C ARG A 79 -4.72 -15.98 13.10
N ALA A 80 -3.44 -16.32 13.25
CA ALA A 80 -2.76 -16.32 14.54
C ALA A 80 -2.62 -14.91 15.15
N ALA A 81 -2.50 -13.87 14.30
CA ALA A 81 -2.42 -12.48 14.77
C ALA A 81 -3.74 -12.00 15.37
N SER A 82 -4.88 -12.54 14.94
CA SER A 82 -6.20 -12.17 15.48
C SER A 82 -6.39 -12.50 16.96
N ALA A 83 -5.58 -13.40 17.53
CA ALA A 83 -5.58 -13.69 18.97
C ALA A 83 -4.87 -12.59 19.80
N ILE A 84 -4.05 -11.76 19.16
CA ILE A 84 -3.11 -10.82 19.81
C ILE A 84 -3.44 -9.36 19.45
N SER A 85 -3.93 -9.12 18.24
CA SER A 85 -4.29 -7.79 17.73
C SER A 85 -5.55 -7.85 16.89
N ARG A 86 -6.32 -6.76 16.90
CA ARG A 86 -7.42 -6.57 15.94
C ARG A 86 -6.86 -6.28 14.55
N PRO A 87 -7.50 -6.78 13.47
CA PRO A 87 -7.16 -6.40 12.11
C PRO A 87 -7.06 -4.89 11.93
N PHE A 88 -6.01 -4.46 11.25
CA PHE A 88 -5.74 -3.06 10.96
C PHE A 88 -5.10 -2.96 9.58
N VAL A 89 -5.57 -2.01 8.77
CA VAL A 89 -5.05 -1.76 7.42
C VAL A 89 -4.48 -0.35 7.37
N VAL A 90 -3.31 -0.21 6.74
CA VAL A 90 -2.69 1.07 6.39
C VAL A 90 -2.85 1.25 4.89
N CYS A 91 -3.75 2.14 4.47
CA CYS A 91 -3.88 2.56 3.08
C CYS A 91 -2.77 3.58 2.76
N THR A 92 -1.95 3.31 1.74
CA THR A 92 -0.79 4.12 1.36
C THR A 92 -0.54 4.03 -0.15
N GLY A 93 0.51 4.68 -0.67
CA GLY A 93 1.06 4.47 -2.01
C GLY A 93 0.28 5.09 -3.16
N GLY A 94 0.93 5.48 -4.26
CA GLY A 94 1.86 6.59 -4.08
C GLY A 94 1.13 7.76 -3.40
N GLU A 95 -0.08 8.08 -3.87
CA GLU A 95 -1.09 8.86 -3.14
C GLU A 95 -2.40 8.05 -3.03
N PRO A 96 -2.85 7.64 -1.82
CA PRO A 96 -4.01 6.76 -1.65
C PRO A 96 -5.37 7.43 -1.93
N LEU A 97 -5.42 8.77 -2.08
CA LEU A 97 -6.66 9.53 -2.32
C LEU A 97 -6.85 9.98 -3.78
N LEU A 98 -6.09 9.43 -4.73
CA LEU A 98 -6.31 9.62 -6.18
C LEU A 98 -7.67 9.06 -6.64
#